data_AF-A0A829PN24-F1
#
_entry.id   AF-A0A829PN24-F1
#
_cell.length_a   1.000
_cell.length_b   1.000
_cell.length_c   1.000
_cell.angle_alpha   90.00
_cell.angle_beta   90.00
_cell.angle_gamma   90.00
#
_symmetry.space_group_name_H-M   'P 1'
#
loop_
_entity.id
_entity.type
_entity.pdbx_description
1 polymer ?
#
loop_
_entity_poly.entity_id
_entity_poly.type
_entity_poly.pdbx_seq_one_letter_code
_entity_poly.pdbx_strand_id
1 'polypeptide(L)'
;MNELHLAPGAAMKVSQEFSAAVDKLEALRRDANSFASDLGMGSCAEGSSWNTALKELVAGDADSVSAVIGAHIDTVKTWAEWAKVAQAEYDNTEHRNAESFEQLRGDTIDSNGLGVYPPPTTS
;
A
#
# COMPACT_ATOMS: atom_id res chain seq x y z
N MET A 1 25.44 9.00 -7.00
CA MET A 1 24.36 9.15 -6.02
C MET A 1 23.07 8.91 -6.80
N ASN A 2 22.34 7.82 -6.53
CA ASN A 2 21.04 7.55 -7.16
C ASN A 2 19.97 8.23 -6.29
N GLU A 3 19.64 9.48 -6.60
CA GLU A 3 18.50 10.14 -5.97
C GLU A 3 17.22 9.51 -6.52
N LEU A 4 16.53 8.76 -5.65
CA LEU A 4 15.21 8.21 -5.92
C LEU A 4 14.22 9.39 -5.85
N HIS A 5 14.06 10.12 -6.95
CA HIS A 5 13.01 11.14 -7.06
C HIS A 5 11.65 10.44 -7.12
N LEU A 6 11.00 10.29 -5.96
CA LEU A 6 9.58 10.01 -5.90
C LEU A 6 8.83 11.24 -6.40
N ALA A 7 8.13 11.09 -7.52
CA ALA A 7 7.25 12.16 -7.99
C ALA A 7 6.22 12.48 -6.89
N PRO A 8 5.89 13.76 -6.63
CA PRO A 8 4.95 14.14 -5.60
C PRO A 8 3.63 13.36 -5.71
N GLY A 9 3.20 12.73 -4.62
CA GLY A 9 1.97 11.94 -4.56
C GLY A 9 2.00 10.58 -5.27
N ALA A 10 3.13 10.15 -5.85
CA ALA A 10 3.21 8.84 -6.52
C ALA A 10 2.97 7.67 -5.55
N ALA A 11 3.55 7.70 -4.34
CA ALA A 11 3.32 6.67 -3.34
C ALA A 11 1.88 6.73 -2.77
N MET A 12 1.29 7.94 -2.70
CA MET A 12 -0.14 8.08 -2.37
C MET A 12 -1.04 7.41 -3.40
N LYS A 13 -0.75 7.58 -4.70
CA LYS A 13 -1.49 6.92 -5.78
C LYS A 13 -1.34 5.40 -5.71
N VAL A 14 -0.14 4.89 -5.45
CA VAL A 14 0.09 3.45 -5.23
C VAL A 14 -0.72 2.92 -4.04
N SER A 15 -0.78 3.66 -2.92
CA SER A 15 -1.60 3.30 -1.77
C SER A 15 -3.10 3.24 -2.12
N GLN A 16 -3.59 4.19 -2.92
CA GLN A 16 -4.99 4.20 -3.39
C GLN A 16 -5.29 2.98 -4.28
N GLU A 17 -4.40 2.64 -5.21
CA GLU A 17 -4.56 1.46 -6.07
C GLU A 17 -4.55 0.16 -5.26
N PHE A 18 -3.67 0.03 -4.25
CA PHE A 18 -3.71 -1.11 -3.34
C PHE A 18 -5.01 -1.17 -2.53
N SER A 19 -5.52 -0.02 -2.08
CA SER A 19 -6.81 0.04 -1.37
C SER A 19 -7.97 -0.42 -2.27
N ALA A 20 -8.00 0.04 -3.53
CA ALA A 20 -9.00 -0.40 -4.49
C ALA A 20 -8.87 -1.89 -4.86
N ALA A 21 -7.65 -2.43 -4.88
CA ALA A 21 -7.40 -3.85 -5.08
C ALA A 21 -7.93 -4.69 -3.91
N VAL A 22 -7.79 -4.20 -2.67
CA VAL A 22 -8.37 -4.84 -1.47
C VAL A 22 -9.89 -4.99 -1.60
N ASP A 23 -10.60 -3.95 -2.05
CA ASP A 23 -12.07 -4.02 -2.21
C ASP A 23 -12.49 -5.12 -3.20
N LYS A 24 -11.74 -5.26 -4.29
CA LYS A 24 -11.97 -6.32 -5.30
C LYS A 24 -11.67 -7.71 -4.75
N LEU A 25 -10.60 -7.85 -3.96
CA LEU A 25 -10.26 -9.11 -3.31
C LEU A 25 -11.29 -9.49 -2.24
N GLU A 26 -11.82 -8.52 -1.48
CA GLU A 26 -12.90 -8.76 -0.53
C GLU A 26 -14.19 -9.18 -1.22
N ALA A 27 -14.50 -8.61 -2.39
CA ALA A 27 -15.62 -9.09 -3.22
C ALA A 27 -15.39 -10.53 -3.69
N LEU A 28 -14.21 -10.84 -4.23
CA LEU A 28 -13.86 -12.20 -4.67
C LEU A 28 -13.95 -13.23 -3.52
N ARG A 29 -13.51 -12.85 -2.31
CA ARG A 29 -13.62 -13.69 -1.12
C ARG A 29 -15.07 -13.95 -0.73
N ARG A 30 -15.94 -12.95 -0.83
CA ARG A 30 -17.38 -13.12 -0.59
C ARG A 30 -18.00 -14.07 -1.61
N ASP A 31 -17.62 -13.95 -2.88
CA ASP A 31 -18.09 -14.85 -3.94
C ASP A 31 -17.64 -16.30 -3.67
N ALA A 32 -16.38 -16.50 -3.28
CA ALA A 32 -15.88 -17.82 -2.87
C ALA A 32 -16.64 -18.39 -1.66
N ASN A 33 -16.90 -17.58 -0.63
CA ASN A 33 -17.69 -18.02 0.53
C ASN A 33 -19.15 -18.33 0.21
N SER A 34 -19.70 -17.72 -0.84
CA SER A 34 -21.05 -17.99 -1.34
C SER A 34 -21.13 -19.22 -2.24
N PHE A 35 -19.99 -19.82 -2.57
CA PHE A 35 -19.92 -20.97 -3.45
C PHE A 35 -20.74 -22.14 -2.88
N ALA A 36 -21.76 -22.51 -3.64
CA ALA A 36 -22.57 -23.68 -3.40
C ALA A 36 -22.53 -24.54 -4.67
N SER A 37 -22.00 -25.75 -4.55
CA SER A 37 -22.02 -26.75 -5.61
C SER A 37 -22.87 -27.93 -5.20
N ASP A 38 -23.71 -28.39 -6.11
CA ASP A 38 -24.27 -29.73 -6.08
C ASP A 38 -23.76 -30.48 -7.31
N LEU A 39 -22.98 -31.52 -7.08
CA LEU A 39 -22.41 -32.38 -8.12
C LEU A 39 -23.47 -33.30 -8.78
N GLY A 40 -24.73 -33.22 -8.36
CA GLY A 40 -25.84 -33.93 -9.01
C GLY A 40 -25.85 -35.43 -8.72
N MET A 41 -25.06 -35.89 -7.75
CA MET A 41 -25.00 -37.29 -7.32
C MET A 41 -26.14 -37.66 -6.36
N GLY A 42 -27.02 -36.71 -6.03
CA GLY A 42 -28.10 -36.89 -5.07
C GLY A 42 -27.57 -37.08 -3.64
N SER A 43 -28.43 -37.60 -2.75
CA SER A 43 -28.14 -37.79 -1.33
C SER A 43 -27.43 -39.12 -1.00
N CYS A 44 -26.74 -39.73 -1.97
CA CYS A 44 -25.85 -40.86 -1.66
C CYS A 44 -24.65 -40.39 -0.81
N ALA A 45 -24.03 -41.32 -0.11
CA ALA A 45 -22.91 -41.03 0.79
C ALA A 45 -21.72 -40.43 0.03
N GLU A 46 -21.40 -40.96 -1.15
CA GLU A 46 -20.35 -40.45 -2.02
C GLU A 46 -20.66 -39.03 -2.49
N GLY A 47 -21.88 -38.75 -2.94
CA GLY A 47 -22.29 -37.43 -3.42
C GLY A 47 -22.19 -36.37 -2.32
N SER A 48 -22.66 -36.71 -1.12
CA SER A 48 -22.56 -35.83 0.05
C SER A 48 -21.10 -35.58 0.45
N SER A 49 -20.25 -36.61 0.41
CA SER A 49 -18.83 -36.51 0.70
C SER A 49 -18.12 -35.58 -0.28
N TRP A 50 -18.36 -35.74 -1.59
CA TRP A 50 -17.76 -34.90 -2.62
C TRP A 50 -18.23 -33.44 -2.55
N ASN A 51 -19.53 -33.20 -2.35
CA ASN A 51 -20.07 -31.86 -2.16
C ASN A 51 -19.44 -31.18 -0.93
N THR A 52 -19.24 -31.92 0.16
CA THR A 52 -18.58 -31.42 1.36
C THR A 52 -17.12 -31.09 1.11
N ALA A 53 -16.36 -32.00 0.48
CA ALA A 53 -14.95 -31.78 0.16
C ALA A 53 -14.74 -30.58 -0.75
N LEU A 54 -15.61 -30.38 -1.76
CA LEU A 54 -15.53 -29.24 -2.66
C LEU A 54 -15.87 -27.93 -1.95
N LYS A 55 -16.85 -27.94 -1.05
CA LYS A 55 -17.17 -26.76 -0.22
C LYS A 55 -16.00 -26.39 0.69
N GLU A 56 -15.36 -27.37 1.31
CA GLU A 56 -14.18 -27.14 2.15
C GLU A 56 -13.01 -26.58 1.34
N LEU A 57 -12.76 -27.13 0.14
CA LEU A 57 -11.71 -26.64 -0.76
C LEU A 57 -11.90 -25.17 -1.16
N VAL A 58 -13.13 -24.71 -1.34
CA VAL A 58 -13.41 -23.34 -1.81
C VAL A 58 -13.57 -22.36 -0.65
N ALA A 59 -14.32 -22.75 0.39
CA ALA A 59 -14.79 -21.86 1.43
C ALA A 59 -14.39 -22.28 2.86
N GLY A 60 -13.56 -23.32 3.01
CA GLY A 60 -13.03 -23.77 4.29
C GLY A 60 -12.15 -22.71 4.98
N ASP A 61 -11.88 -22.91 6.27
CA ASP A 61 -11.16 -21.92 7.08
C ASP A 61 -9.63 -21.94 6.83
N ALA A 62 -9.09 -23.07 6.35
CA ALA A 62 -7.66 -23.28 6.11
C ALA A 62 -7.42 -23.92 4.74
N ASP A 63 -6.32 -23.53 4.09
CA ASP A 63 -5.87 -24.06 2.78
C ASP A 63 -6.91 -24.01 1.65
N SER A 64 -7.99 -23.24 1.84
CA SER A 64 -9.05 -23.04 0.86
C SER A 64 -8.78 -21.84 -0.03
N VAL A 65 -9.52 -21.75 -1.14
CA VAL A 65 -9.49 -20.56 -2.01
C VAL A 65 -9.79 -19.29 -1.22
N SER A 66 -10.82 -19.30 -0.37
CA SER A 66 -11.18 -18.16 0.48
C SER A 66 -10.07 -17.77 1.46
N ALA A 67 -9.41 -18.75 2.09
CA ALA A 67 -8.30 -18.51 3.00
C ALA A 67 -7.10 -17.88 2.30
N VAL A 68 -6.75 -18.36 1.10
CA VAL A 68 -5.65 -17.81 0.28
C VAL A 68 -5.95 -16.37 -0.13
N ILE A 69 -7.19 -16.07 -0.54
CA ILE A 69 -7.61 -14.70 -0.85
C ILE A 69 -7.49 -13.82 0.41
N GLY A 70 -7.90 -14.33 1.58
CA GLY A 70 -7.73 -13.67 2.87
C GLY A 70 -6.28 -13.27 3.15
N ALA A 71 -5.34 -14.21 3.01
CA ALA A 71 -3.92 -13.95 3.21
C ALA A 71 -3.36 -12.90 2.22
N HIS A 72 -3.86 -12.90 0.98
CA HIS A 72 -3.49 -11.88 0.00
C HIS A 72 -4.05 -10.51 0.37
N ILE A 73 -5.28 -10.42 0.88
CA ILE A 73 -5.86 -9.16 1.38
C ILE A 73 -4.96 -8.56 2.48
N ASP A 74 -4.52 -9.36 3.44
CA ASP A 74 -3.67 -8.90 4.54
C ASP A 74 -2.31 -8.37 4.04
N THR A 75 -1.73 -9.07 3.05
CA THR A 75 -0.49 -8.64 2.40
C THR A 75 -0.67 -7.30 1.68
N VAL A 76 -1.72 -7.15 0.88
CA VAL A 76 -1.99 -5.92 0.12
C VAL A 76 -2.32 -4.75 1.05
N LYS A 77 -3.06 -4.99 2.15
CA LYS A 77 -3.29 -3.98 3.19
C LYS A 77 -1.98 -3.48 3.80
N THR A 78 -1.04 -4.38 4.06
CA THR A 78 0.30 -4.03 4.56
C THR A 78 1.06 -3.16 3.56
N TRP A 79 1.04 -3.49 2.26
CA TRP A 79 1.67 -2.68 1.23
C TRP A 79 1.02 -1.30 1.05
N ALA A 80 -0.31 -1.23 1.15
CA ALA A 80 -1.03 0.04 1.11
C ALA A 80 -0.57 0.97 2.24
N GLU A 81 -0.35 0.42 3.43
CA GLU A 81 0.13 1.18 4.59
C GLU A 81 1.59 1.62 4.42
N TRP A 82 2.48 0.73 3.97
CA TRP A 82 3.87 1.09 3.67
C TRP A 82 3.97 2.20 2.62
N ALA A 83 3.10 2.18 1.61
CA ALA A 83 3.05 3.24 0.62
C ALA A 83 2.64 4.60 1.23
N LYS A 84 1.72 4.62 2.21
CA LYS A 84 1.37 5.85 2.95
C LYS A 84 2.53 6.37 3.77
N VAL A 85 3.19 5.48 4.53
CA VAL A 85 4.35 5.82 5.36
C VAL A 85 5.47 6.39 4.48
N ALA A 86 5.76 5.75 3.33
CA ALA A 86 6.77 6.22 2.40
C ALA A 86 6.47 7.62 1.84
N GLN A 87 5.21 7.91 1.49
CA GLN A 87 4.82 9.26 1.06
C GLN A 87 4.99 10.28 2.19
N ALA A 88 4.55 9.94 3.40
CA ALA A 88 4.64 10.85 4.55
C ALA A 88 6.10 11.17 4.91
N GLU A 89 6.99 10.18 4.88
CA GLU A 89 8.43 10.39 5.09
C GLU A 89 9.07 11.25 3.99
N TYR A 90 8.66 11.05 2.73
CA TYR A 90 9.08 11.88 1.62
C TYR A 90 8.63 13.33 1.81
N ASP A 91 7.34 13.56 2.07
CA ASP A 91 6.76 14.89 2.26
C ASP A 91 7.40 15.62 3.47
N ASN A 92 7.65 14.91 4.58
CA ASN A 92 8.34 15.47 5.74
C ASN A 92 9.80 15.82 5.46
N THR A 93 10.48 15.02 4.66
CA THR A 93 11.87 15.30 4.27
C THR A 93 11.93 16.49 3.33
N GLU A 94 11.02 16.57 2.37
CA GLU A 94 10.91 17.72 1.46
C GLU A 94 10.54 19.00 2.22
N HIS A 95 9.62 18.91 3.18
CA HIS A 95 9.25 20.04 4.04
C HIS A 95 10.43 20.50 4.90
N ARG A 96 11.16 19.59 5.55
CA ARG A 96 12.36 19.92 6.32
C ARG A 96 13.46 20.52 5.45
N ASN A 97 13.65 20.02 4.23
CA ASN A 97 14.60 20.60 3.28
C ASN A 97 14.17 22.02 2.89
N ALA A 98 12.89 22.26 2.61
CA ALA A 98 12.36 23.58 2.29
C ALA A 98 12.48 24.57 3.47
N GLU A 99 12.34 24.12 4.71
CA GLU A 99 12.53 24.96 5.90
C GLU A 99 14.01 25.23 6.23
N SER A 100 14.90 24.27 5.97
CA SER A 100 16.34 24.43 6.22
C SER A 100 17.05 25.22 5.13
N PHE A 101 16.52 25.23 3.91
CA PHE A 101 16.77 26.27 2.93
C PHE A 101 15.86 27.46 3.22
N GLU A 102 16.12 28.19 4.32
CA GLU A 102 15.62 29.56 4.44
C GLU A 102 15.95 30.25 3.11
N GLN A 103 14.90 30.65 2.39
CA GLN A 103 15.01 31.43 1.17
C GLN A 103 15.93 32.59 1.53
N LEU A 104 17.16 32.61 0.99
CA LEU A 104 18.11 33.70 1.22
C LEU A 104 17.33 34.97 0.90
N ARG A 105 16.96 35.72 1.95
CA ARG A 105 16.21 36.96 1.77
C ARG A 105 17.04 37.85 0.86
N GLY A 106 16.42 38.69 0.03
CA GLY A 106 17.16 39.53 -0.94
C GLY A 106 18.22 40.44 -0.30
N ASP A 107 18.15 40.60 1.02
CA ASP A 107 19.06 41.28 1.93
C ASP A 107 20.31 40.46 2.36
N THR A 108 20.35 39.14 2.11
CA THR A 108 21.50 38.26 2.34
C THR A 108 22.17 37.76 1.05
N ILE A 109 21.77 38.26 -0.11
CA ILE A 109 22.36 37.93 -1.42
C ILE A 109 23.06 39.17 -1.98
N ASP A 110 24.33 39.05 -2.37
CA ASP A 110 25.04 40.14 -3.05
C ASP A 110 24.53 40.37 -4.49
N SER A 111 24.99 41.43 -5.15
CA SER A 111 24.61 41.75 -6.53
C SER A 111 25.02 40.69 -7.57
N ASN A 112 25.79 39.68 -7.15
CA ASN A 112 26.26 38.56 -7.98
C ASN A 112 25.52 37.25 -7.66
N GLY A 113 24.55 37.25 -6.74
CA GLY A 113 23.77 36.06 -6.39
C GLY A 113 24.40 35.16 -5.31
N LEU A 114 25.45 35.63 -4.61
CA LEU A 114 26.14 34.86 -3.57
C LEU A 114 25.67 35.25 -2.17
N GLY A 115 25.54 34.27 -1.27
CA GLY A 115 25.17 34.49 0.13
C GLY A 115 26.23 35.30 0.89
N VAL A 116 25.82 36.38 1.55
CA VAL A 116 26.69 37.23 2.37
C VAL A 116 26.93 36.55 3.71
N TYR A 117 28.13 36.01 3.93
CA TYR A 117 28.52 35.47 5.23
C TYR A 117 28.73 36.62 6.25
N PRO A 118 28.23 36.50 7.49
CA PRO A 118 28.53 37.46 8.53
C PRO A 118 30.05 37.49 8.79
N PRO A 119 30.64 38.68 9.02
CA PRO A 119 32.08 38.78 9.24
C PRO A 119 32.48 37.99 10.50
N PRO A 120 33.64 37.31 10.48
CA PRO A 120 34.09 36.53 11.62
C PRO A 120 34.27 37.42 12.85
N THR A 121 33.62 37.06 13.96
CA THR A 121 33.84 37.71 15.25
C THR A 121 35.25 37.42 15.73
N THR A 122 36.11 38.43 15.68
CA THR A 122 37.42 38.41 16.32
C THR A 122 37.24 38.62 17.82
N SER A 123 37.52 37.60 18.62
CA SER A 123 37.85 37.74 20.05
C SER A 123 39.36 37.69 20.22
#